data_AF-A0A4V6QEP4-F1
#
_entry.id   AF-A0A4V6QEP4-F1
#
_cell.length_a   1.000
_cell.length_b   1.000
_cell.length_c   1.000
_cell.angle_alpha   90.00
_cell.angle_beta   90.00
_cell.angle_gamma   90.00
#
_symmetry.space_group_name_H-M   'P 1'
#
loop_
_entity.id
_entity.type
_entity.pdbx_description
1 polymer ?
#
loop_
_entity_poly.entity_id
_entity_poly.type
_entity_poly.pdbx_seq_one_letter_code
_entity_poly.pdbx_strand_id
1 'polypeptide(L)'
;MQFPTLALVATLMAGSASAAITYSKASYVSVCAQGENLFCTGDDNICPKGSREFFDAKATKANEDACKGLKRGDGCVVTHACEN
;
A
#
# COMPACT_ATOMS: atom_id res chain seq x y z
N MET A 1 -10.41 22.05 12.89
CA MET A 1 -9.36 21.23 12.24
C MET A 1 -10.07 20.20 11.39
N GLN A 2 -9.92 20.33 10.08
CA GLN A 2 -10.61 19.57 9.03
C GLN A 2 -10.05 18.13 8.97
N PHE A 3 -10.90 17.12 9.01
CA PHE A 3 -10.52 15.71 8.86
C PHE A 3 -9.95 15.47 7.45
N PRO A 4 -8.87 14.68 7.29
CA PRO A 4 -8.31 14.42 5.97
C PRO A 4 -9.27 13.53 5.20
N THR A 5 -9.74 14.04 4.08
CA THR A 5 -10.58 13.35 3.11
C THR A 5 -9.79 12.16 2.53
N LEU A 6 -10.17 10.93 2.91
CA LEU A 6 -9.70 9.71 2.24
C LEU A 6 -10.29 9.67 0.82
N ALA A 7 -9.56 10.21 -0.16
CA ALA A 7 -9.92 10.13 -1.57
C ALA A 7 -9.63 8.71 -2.11
N LEU A 8 -10.62 7.82 -2.01
CA LEU A 8 -10.65 6.54 -2.70
C LEU A 8 -10.90 6.78 -4.20
N VAL A 9 -9.83 6.93 -4.98
CA VAL A 9 -9.91 6.96 -6.45
C VAL A 9 -9.95 5.51 -6.96
N ALA A 10 -11.15 5.00 -7.22
CA ALA A 10 -11.36 3.70 -7.84
C ALA A 10 -11.49 3.85 -9.37
N THR A 11 -10.41 3.64 -10.11
CA THR A 11 -10.45 3.48 -11.57
C THR A 11 -10.75 2.03 -11.91
N LEU A 12 -11.98 1.76 -12.36
CA LEU A 12 -12.40 0.44 -12.85
C LEU A 12 -11.76 0.16 -14.21
N MET A 13 -10.91 -0.86 -14.31
CA MET A 13 -10.53 -1.49 -15.57
C MET A 13 -11.26 -2.82 -15.70
N ALA A 14 -12.00 -2.95 -16.79
CA ALA A 14 -12.79 -4.12 -17.14
C ALA A 14 -11.91 -5.29 -17.60
N GLY A 15 -12.19 -6.50 -17.11
CA GLY A 15 -11.65 -7.74 -17.66
C GLY A 15 -11.61 -8.89 -16.66
N SER A 16 -12.49 -9.89 -16.86
CA SER A 16 -12.64 -11.14 -16.11
C SER A 16 -13.13 -10.98 -14.66
N ALA A 17 -14.06 -11.85 -14.23
CA ALA A 17 -14.53 -11.96 -12.85
C ALA A 17 -13.35 -12.38 -11.95
N SER A 18 -12.53 -11.41 -11.61
CA SER A 18 -11.40 -11.51 -10.71
C SER A 18 -11.77 -10.70 -9.49
N ALA A 19 -11.48 -11.25 -8.31
CA ALA A 19 -11.78 -10.63 -7.04
C ALA A 19 -11.32 -9.16 -7.05
N ALA A 20 -12.18 -8.26 -6.59
CA ALA A 20 -11.96 -6.83 -6.73
C ALA A 20 -10.72 -6.42 -5.91
N ILE A 21 -9.60 -6.16 -6.58
CA ILE A 21 -8.38 -5.67 -5.94
C ILE A 21 -8.57 -4.20 -5.60
N THR A 22 -8.60 -3.91 -4.32
CA THR A 22 -8.55 -2.55 -3.77
C THR A 22 -7.17 -2.27 -3.20
N TYR A 23 -6.81 -1.00 -3.00
CA TYR A 23 -5.49 -0.64 -2.49
C TYR A 23 -5.65 0.19 -1.21
N SER A 24 -5.23 -0.38 -0.09
CA SER A 24 -5.19 0.30 1.20
C SER A 24 -3.81 0.92 1.41
N LYS A 25 -3.78 2.03 2.15
CA LYS A 25 -2.54 2.73 2.51
C LYS A 25 -2.48 2.99 4.01
N ALA A 26 -1.29 2.90 4.58
CA ALA A 26 -1.05 3.17 5.98
C ALA A 26 0.38 3.71 6.21
N SER A 27 0.61 4.31 7.37
CA SER A 27 1.92 4.84 7.75
C SER A 27 2.16 4.85 9.27
N TYR A 28 1.45 4.01 10.03
CA TYR A 28 1.47 4.12 11.51
C TYR A 28 2.69 3.44 12.13
N VAL A 29 3.14 2.32 11.57
CA VAL A 29 4.42 1.67 11.89
C VAL A 29 5.29 1.41 10.66
N SER A 30 4.84 1.82 9.47
CA SER A 30 5.61 1.64 8.23
C SER A 30 6.89 2.45 8.19
N VAL A 31 7.97 1.74 7.84
CA VAL A 31 9.31 2.30 7.68
C VAL A 31 9.96 1.77 6.41
N CYS A 32 10.91 2.55 5.88
CA CYS A 32 11.73 2.10 4.78
C CYS A 32 12.69 1.00 5.26
N ALA A 33 12.41 -0.22 4.84
CA ALA A 33 13.30 -1.37 5.02
C ALA A 33 14.29 -1.48 3.86
N GLN A 34 15.39 -2.19 4.09
CA GLN A 34 16.46 -2.36 3.11
C GLN A 34 16.43 -3.79 2.55
N GLY A 35 16.13 -3.90 1.25
CA GLY A 35 16.28 -5.12 0.45
C GLY A 35 17.25 -4.88 -0.72
N GLU A 36 16.91 -5.34 -1.92
CA GLU A 36 17.61 -4.95 -3.17
C GLU A 36 17.46 -3.44 -3.48
N ASN A 37 16.29 -2.89 -3.17
CA ASN A 37 15.99 -1.46 -3.12
C ASN A 37 15.41 -1.09 -1.74
N LEU A 38 15.28 0.20 -1.46
CA LEU A 38 14.50 0.63 -0.29
C LEU A 38 13.02 0.35 -0.54
N PHE A 39 12.38 -0.32 0.41
CA PHE A 39 10.98 -0.74 0.30
C PHE A 39 10.21 -0.34 1.55
N CYS A 40 9.09 0.35 1.38
CA CYS A 40 8.23 0.73 2.50
C CYS A 40 7.43 -0.47 3.01
N THR A 41 7.55 -0.79 4.30
CA THR A 41 6.81 -1.92 4.92
C THR A 41 6.68 -1.70 6.43
N GLY A 42 5.73 -2.40 7.06
CA GLY A 42 5.60 -2.45 8.51
C GLY A 42 4.16 -2.49 8.99
N ASP A 43 3.23 -1.91 8.23
CA ASP A 43 1.80 -2.01 8.55
C ASP A 43 1.23 -3.35 8.04
N ASP A 44 0.37 -3.96 8.85
CA ASP A 44 -0.35 -5.20 8.56
C ASP A 44 -1.84 -5.03 8.91
N ASN A 45 -2.72 -5.83 8.27
CA ASN A 45 -4.17 -5.78 8.48
C ASN A 45 -4.80 -4.42 8.13
N ILE A 46 -4.27 -3.77 7.09
CA ILE A 46 -4.79 -2.49 6.58
C ILE A 46 -5.92 -2.69 5.57
N CYS A 47 -6.02 -3.89 5.02
CA CYS A 47 -7.12 -4.30 4.18
C CYS A 47 -8.41 -4.53 5.00
N PRO A 48 -9.61 -4.40 4.38
CA PRO A 48 -10.86 -4.73 5.04
C PRO A 48 -10.88 -6.15 5.61
N LYS A 49 -11.59 -6.34 6.71
CA LYS A 49 -11.70 -7.66 7.36
C LYS A 49 -12.30 -8.67 6.38
N GLY A 50 -11.57 -9.76 6.17
CA GLY A 50 -11.96 -10.83 5.23
C GLY A 50 -11.28 -10.74 3.87
N SER A 51 -10.61 -9.62 3.55
CA SER A 51 -9.80 -9.51 2.34
C SER A 51 -8.43 -10.17 2.53
N ARG A 52 -7.89 -10.75 1.45
CA ARG A 52 -6.48 -11.16 1.41
C ARG A 52 -5.60 -9.95 1.15
N GLU A 53 -4.63 -9.75 2.05
CA GLU A 53 -3.63 -8.70 1.94
C GLU A 53 -2.36 -9.24 1.27
N PHE A 54 -1.83 -8.53 0.28
CA PHE A 54 -0.61 -8.91 -0.45
C PHE A 54 0.01 -7.71 -1.16
N PHE A 55 1.24 -7.88 -1.65
CA PHE A 55 1.91 -6.89 -2.50
C PHE A 55 1.91 -7.39 -3.94
N ASP A 56 1.05 -6.81 -4.79
CA ASP A 56 1.14 -6.99 -6.23
C ASP A 56 2.24 -6.09 -6.83
N ALA A 57 2.42 -6.11 -8.16
CA ALA A 57 3.41 -5.27 -8.82
C ALA A 57 3.17 -3.76 -8.60
N LYS A 58 1.91 -3.33 -8.46
CA LYS A 58 1.55 -1.92 -8.27
C LYS A 58 1.82 -1.46 -6.84
N ALA A 59 1.42 -2.25 -5.84
CA ALA A 59 1.70 -2.03 -4.43
C ALA A 59 3.21 -2.07 -4.18
N THR A 60 3.91 -3.04 -4.78
CA THR A 60 5.38 -3.15 -4.70
C THR A 60 6.04 -1.87 -5.21
N LYS A 61 5.70 -1.44 -6.42
CA LYS A 61 6.25 -0.21 -7.00
C LYS A 61 5.92 1.02 -6.16
N ALA A 62 4.69 1.13 -5.65
CA ALA A 62 4.30 2.24 -4.79
C ALA A 62 5.14 2.30 -3.51
N ASN A 63 5.49 1.14 -2.93
CA ASN A 63 6.30 1.05 -1.71
C ASN A 63 7.78 1.34 -1.95
N GLU A 64 8.31 0.96 -3.12
CA GLU A 64 9.65 1.37 -3.54
C GLU A 64 9.72 2.89 -3.78
N ASP A 65 8.73 3.44 -4.49
CA ASP A 65 8.64 4.87 -4.78
C ASP A 65 8.42 5.68 -3.49
N ALA A 66 7.69 5.14 -2.51
CA ALA A 66 7.50 5.76 -1.19
C ALA A 66 8.81 5.91 -0.40
N CYS A 67 9.81 5.08 -0.69
CA CYS A 67 11.13 5.17 -0.06
C CYS A 67 12.19 5.85 -0.92
N LYS A 68 11.85 6.31 -2.12
CA LYS A 68 12.79 6.95 -3.03
C LYS A 68 13.24 8.29 -2.46
N GLY A 69 14.54 8.38 -2.14
CA GLY A 69 15.13 9.59 -1.53
C GLY A 69 15.01 9.65 -0.01
N LEU A 70 14.39 8.65 0.62
CA LEU A 70 14.38 8.47 2.07
C LEU A 70 15.55 7.56 2.50
N LYS A 71 15.85 7.56 3.80
CA LYS A 71 16.82 6.65 4.40
C LYS A 71 16.11 5.44 5.01
N ARG A 72 16.88 4.38 5.23
CA ARG A 72 16.41 3.22 5.99
C ARG A 72 15.94 3.67 7.38
N GLY A 73 14.77 3.20 7.79
CA GLY A 73 14.17 3.54 9.08
C GLY A 73 13.38 4.84 9.09
N ASP A 74 13.40 5.61 7.99
CA ASP A 74 12.48 6.74 7.84
C ASP A 74 11.05 6.22 7.71
N GLY A 75 10.09 6.95 8.28
CA GLY A 75 8.68 6.66 8.13
C GLY A 75 8.23 6.84 6.68
N CYS A 76 7.37 5.95 6.22
CA CYS A 76 6.89 5.95 4.84
C CYS A 76 5.41 5.50 4.78
N VAL A 77 4.77 5.73 3.64
CA VAL A 77 3.39 5.28 3.41
C VAL A 77 3.42 3.96 2.66
N VAL A 78 3.07 2.87 3.32
CA VAL A 78 2.94 1.57 2.67
C VAL A 78 1.59 1.46 1.97
N THR A 79 1.57 0.74 0.86
CA THR A 79 0.41 0.41 0.05
C THR A 79 0.29 -1.11 -0.03
N HIS A 80 -0.87 -1.66 0.29
CA HIS A 80 -1.19 -3.08 0.14
C HIS A 80 -2.30 -3.26 -0.88
N ALA A 81 -2.22 -4.34 -1.66
CA ALA A 81 -3.32 -4.83 -2.46
C ALA A 81 -4.23 -5.71 -1.59
N CYS A 82 -5.53 -5.46 -1.69
CA CYS A 82 -6.58 -6.07 -0.90
C CYS A 82 -7.55 -6.77 -1.84
N GLU A 83 -7.56 -8.10 -1.83
CA GLU A 83 -8.46 -8.92 -2.64
C GLU A 83 -9.63 -9.42 -1.77
N ASN A 84 -10.89 -9.16 -2.19
CA ASN A 84 -12.09 -9.65 -1.50
C ASN A 84 -12.62 -10.95 -2.09
#